data_AF-A0A542N2R7-F1
#
_entry.id   AF-A0A542N2R7-F1
#
_cell.length_a   1.000
_cell.length_b   1.000
_cell.length_c   1.000
_cell.angle_alpha   90.00
_cell.angle_beta   90.00
_cell.angle_gamma   90.00
#
_symmetry.space_group_name_H-M   'P 1'
#
loop_
_entity.id
_entity.type
_entity.pdbx_description
1 polymer ?
#
loop_
_entity_poly.entity_id
_entity_poly.type
_entity_poly.pdbx_seq_one_letter_code
_entity_poly.pdbx_strand_id
1 'polypeptide(L)'
;MPDPRREPTRVGPLQFAPAEAPERWRLTMMPAEGAPCEATWGEWVRFAQRVLRLDALSRDLEERGDAWDRGFAAGRATTADGNAESGWANPYR
;
A
#
# COMPACT_ATOMS: atom_id res chain seq x y z
N MET A 1 -33.57 -9.63 -19.78
CA MET A 1 -32.21 -9.07 -19.86
C MET A 1 -31.60 -9.17 -18.47
N PRO A 2 -30.43 -9.79 -18.28
CA PRO A 2 -29.75 -9.79 -16.98
C PRO A 2 -29.36 -8.36 -16.60
N ASP A 3 -29.41 -8.02 -15.30
CA ASP A 3 -28.93 -6.72 -14.83
C ASP A 3 -27.39 -6.69 -14.91
N PRO A 4 -26.79 -5.87 -15.77
CA PRO A 4 -25.34 -5.81 -15.93
C PRO A 4 -24.64 -5.36 -14.64
N ARG A 5 -25.37 -4.67 -13.73
CA ARG A 5 -24.82 -4.28 -12.43
C ARG A 5 -24.56 -5.47 -11.51
N ARG A 6 -25.11 -6.66 -11.79
CA ARG A 6 -24.98 -7.87 -10.97
C ARG A 6 -24.05 -8.91 -11.59
N GLU A 7 -23.23 -8.52 -12.55
CA GLU A 7 -22.22 -9.41 -13.12
C GLU A 7 -21.11 -9.73 -12.11
N PRO A 8 -20.78 -11.01 -11.87
CA PRO A 8 -19.67 -11.38 -11.01
C PRO A 8 -18.34 -10.85 -11.53
N THR A 9 -17.51 -10.35 -10.62
CA THR A 9 -16.16 -9.85 -10.92
C THR A 9 -15.12 -10.74 -10.27
N ARG A 10 -13.99 -10.97 -10.94
CA ARG A 10 -12.86 -11.73 -10.40
C ARG A 10 -11.58 -10.91 -10.47
N VAL A 11 -10.82 -10.87 -9.38
CA VAL A 11 -9.53 -10.19 -9.28
C VAL A 11 -8.55 -11.15 -8.60
N GLY A 12 -7.70 -11.80 -9.40
CA GLY A 12 -6.82 -12.85 -8.92
C GLY A 12 -7.61 -13.97 -8.21
N PRO A 13 -7.26 -14.33 -6.96
CA PRO A 13 -7.99 -15.34 -6.18
C PRO A 13 -9.32 -14.83 -5.62
N LEU A 14 -9.59 -13.52 -5.67
CA LEU A 14 -10.81 -12.96 -5.12
C LEU A 14 -11.94 -13.02 -6.15
N GLN A 15 -13.08 -13.53 -5.73
CA GLN A 15 -14.31 -13.52 -6.49
C GLN A 15 -15.36 -12.69 -5.74
N PHE A 16 -15.99 -11.79 -6.49
CA PHE A 16 -17.00 -10.88 -5.99
C PHE A 16 -18.29 -11.11 -6.78
N ALA A 17 -19.33 -11.56 -6.09
CA ALA A 17 -20.58 -11.96 -6.73
C ALA A 17 -21.79 -11.49 -5.92
N PRO A 18 -22.97 -11.32 -6.56
CA PRO A 18 -24.18 -11.04 -5.82
C PRO A 18 -24.50 -12.15 -4.82
N ALA A 19 -24.94 -11.76 -3.61
CA ALA A 19 -25.41 -12.70 -2.59
C ALA A 19 -26.91 -13.03 -2.80
N GLU A 20 -27.46 -13.89 -1.94
CA GLU A 20 -28.89 -14.22 -1.94
C GLU A 20 -29.76 -12.98 -1.71
N ALA A 21 -29.39 -12.15 -0.73
CA ALA A 21 -30.03 -10.86 -0.51
C ALA A 21 -29.72 -9.91 -1.68
N PRO A 22 -30.74 -9.31 -2.32
CA PRO A 22 -30.58 -8.59 -3.59
C PRO A 22 -29.67 -7.36 -3.51
N GLU A 23 -29.56 -6.75 -2.33
CA GLU A 23 -28.72 -5.59 -2.04
C GLU A 23 -27.28 -5.94 -1.63
N ARG A 24 -27.01 -7.23 -1.37
CA ARG A 24 -25.73 -7.70 -0.83
C ARG A 24 -24.86 -8.36 -1.89
N TRP A 25 -23.57 -8.23 -1.65
CA TRP A 25 -22.50 -8.82 -2.45
C TRP A 25 -21.59 -9.61 -1.53
N ARG A 26 -21.17 -10.77 -2.03
CA ARG A 26 -20.29 -11.72 -1.35
C ARG A 26 -18.90 -11.66 -1.98
N LEU A 27 -17.90 -11.50 -1.12
CA LEU A 27 -16.50 -11.69 -1.44
C LEU A 27 -16.07 -13.09 -0.97
N THR A 28 -15.51 -13.88 -1.88
CA THR A 28 -14.90 -15.19 -1.61
C THR A 28 -13.47 -15.24 -2.14
N MET A 29 -12.64 -16.09 -1.54
CA MET A 29 -11.29 -16.37 -2.02
C MET A 29 -11.25 -17.75 -2.69
N MET A 30 -10.37 -17.92 -3.67
CA MET A 30 -10.12 -19.16 -4.41
C MET A 30 -8.62 -19.52 -4.32
N PRO A 31 -8.24 -20.70 -3.77
CA PRO A 31 -9.12 -21.71 -3.18
C PRO A 31 -9.89 -21.17 -1.97
N ALA A 32 -11.01 -21.81 -1.63
CA ALA A 32 -11.91 -21.37 -0.58
C ALA A 32 -11.18 -21.35 0.77
N GLU A 33 -10.74 -20.17 1.16
CA GLU A 33 -10.03 -19.91 2.41
C GLU A 33 -10.79 -18.84 3.20
N GLY A 34 -11.10 -19.15 4.46
CA GLY A 34 -11.86 -18.27 5.34
C GLY A 34 -13.37 -18.27 5.11
N ALA A 35 -14.07 -17.49 5.94
CA ALA A 35 -15.51 -17.32 5.85
C ALA A 35 -15.87 -16.30 4.74
N PRO A 36 -16.93 -16.54 3.95
CA PRO A 36 -17.41 -15.57 2.98
C PRO A 36 -17.83 -14.27 3.68
N CYS A 37 -17.41 -13.14 3.14
CA CYS A 37 -17.78 -11.83 3.66
C CYS A 37 -18.88 -11.22 2.79
N GLU A 38 -19.95 -10.73 3.41
CA GLU A 38 -21.05 -10.09 2.70
C GLU A 38 -21.28 -8.66 3.18
N ALA A 39 -21.45 -7.73 2.25
CA ALA A 39 -21.81 -6.35 2.55
C ALA A 39 -22.62 -5.74 1.41
N THR A 40 -23.22 -4.59 1.63
CA THR A 40 -23.87 -3.81 0.57
C THR A 40 -22.85 -3.27 -0.42
N TRP A 41 -23.27 -3.01 -1.66
CA TRP A 41 -22.38 -2.41 -2.67
C TRP A 41 -21.70 -1.11 -2.17
N GLY A 42 -22.43 -0.25 -1.46
CA GLY A 42 -21.89 0.99 -0.91
C GLY A 42 -20.81 0.79 0.17
N GLU A 43 -20.90 -0.27 0.97
CA GLU A 43 -19.85 -0.65 1.92
C GLU A 43 -18.59 -1.11 1.20
N TRP A 44 -18.72 -1.91 0.15
CA TRP A 44 -17.60 -2.35 -0.67
C TRP A 44 -16.89 -1.20 -1.38
N VAL A 45 -17.63 -0.24 -1.92
CA VAL A 45 -17.06 0.98 -2.51
C VAL A 45 -16.26 1.78 -1.48
N ARG A 46 -16.80 1.96 -0.27
CA ARG A 46 -16.09 2.66 0.83
C ARG A 46 -14.83 1.91 1.25
N PHE A 47 -14.89 0.58 1.32
CA PHE A 47 -13.74 -0.26 1.60
C PHE A 47 -12.64 -0.10 0.54
N ALA A 48 -12.99 -0.18 -0.75
CA ALA A 48 -12.04 0.02 -1.84
C ALA A 48 -11.37 1.40 -1.79
N GLN A 49 -12.14 2.45 -1.53
CA GLN A 49 -11.58 3.80 -1.34
C GLN A 49 -10.61 3.86 -0.15
N ARG A 50 -10.88 3.14 0.94
CA ARG A 50 -9.98 3.07 2.10
C ARG A 50 -8.69 2.33 1.75
N VAL A 51 -8.77 1.23 1.01
CA VAL A 51 -7.59 0.48 0.53
C VAL A 51 -6.71 1.37 -0.35
N LEU A 52 -7.28 2.09 -1.32
CA LEU A 52 -6.52 3.00 -2.19
C LEU A 52 -5.83 4.13 -1.42
N ARG A 53 -6.48 4.67 -0.37
CA ARG A 53 -5.85 5.68 0.50
C ARG A 53 -4.69 5.09 1.31
N LEU A 54 -4.79 3.85 1.75
CA LEU A 54 -3.72 3.16 2.48
C LEU A 54 -2.53 2.85 1.55
N ASP A 55 -2.80 2.43 0.31
CA ASP A 55 -1.77 2.23 -0.72
C ASP A 55 -1.00 3.53 -1.01
N ALA A 56 -1.70 4.65 -1.19
CA ALA A 56 -1.06 5.96 -1.37
C ALA A 56 -0.18 6.36 -0.16
N LEU A 57 -0.64 6.08 1.06
CA LEU A 57 0.14 6.34 2.28
C LEU A 57 1.39 5.43 2.35
N SER A 58 1.28 4.16 1.95
CA SER A 58 2.42 3.23 1.92
C SER A 58 3.52 3.75 1.00
N ARG A 59 3.15 4.16 -0.22
CA ARG A 59 4.11 4.67 -1.20
C ARG A 59 4.81 5.94 -0.72
N ASP A 60 4.08 6.86 -0.11
CA ASP A 60 4.67 8.07 0.47
C ASP A 60 5.65 7.76 1.62
N LEU A 61 5.38 6.73 2.43
CA LEU A 61 6.30 6.27 3.46
C LEU A 61 7.55 5.62 2.86
N GLU A 62 7.39 4.79 1.83
CA GLU A 62 8.49 4.17 1.09
C GLU A 62 9.41 5.24 0.45
N GLU A 63 8.82 6.22 -0.24
CA GLU A 63 9.57 7.33 -0.86
C GLU A 63 10.36 8.16 0.17
N ARG A 64 9.79 8.38 1.36
CA ARG A 64 10.47 9.05 2.47
C ARG A 64 11.61 8.20 3.04
N GLY A 65 11.42 6.89 3.14
CA GLY A 65 12.48 5.95 3.52
C GLY A 65 13.65 6.01 2.53
N ASP A 66 13.36 5.91 1.24
CA ASP A 66 14.36 5.99 0.19
C ASP A 66 15.09 7.35 0.19
N ALA A 67 14.38 8.44 0.49
CA ALA A 67 14.99 9.77 0.62
C ALA A 67 15.94 9.84 1.82
N TRP A 68 15.57 9.23 2.95
CA TRP A 68 16.43 9.12 4.12
C TRP A 68 17.69 8.30 3.83
N ASP A 69 17.55 7.14 3.17
CA ASP A 69 18.68 6.28 2.79
C ASP A 69 19.66 7.00 1.85
N ARG A 70 19.15 7.72 0.85
CA ARG A 70 19.97 8.55 -0.05
C ARG A 70 20.70 9.66 0.71
N GLY A 71 20.03 10.34 1.64
CA GLY A 71 20.62 11.40 2.46
C GLY A 71 21.72 10.87 3.39
N PHE A 72 21.49 9.71 4.01
CA PHE A 72 22.48 9.04 4.87
C PHE A 72 23.71 8.60 4.08
N ALA A 73 23.52 8.02 2.89
CA ALA A 73 24.61 7.64 1.98
C ALA A 73 25.43 8.87 1.53
N ALA A 74 24.78 9.96 1.14
CA ALA A 74 25.44 11.21 0.76
C ALA A 74 26.24 11.84 1.92
N GLY A 75 25.70 11.79 3.15
CA GLY A 75 26.41 12.25 4.34
C GLY A 75 27.69 11.48 4.60
N ARG A 76 27.67 10.14 4.46
CA ARG A 76 28.89 9.30 4.56
C ARG A 76 29.91 9.57 3.46
N ALA A 77 29.46 9.74 2.22
CA ALA A 77 30.36 10.09 1.11
C ALA A 77 31.07 11.41 1.40
N THR A 78 30.33 12.43 1.86
CA THR A 78 30.88 13.74 2.24
C THR A 78 31.89 13.64 3.40
N THR A 79 31.67 12.74 4.38
CA THR A 79 32.64 12.53 5.47
C THR A 79 33.87 11.73 5.03
N ALA A 80 33.71 10.82 4.07
CA ALA A 80 34.84 10.09 3.47
C ALA A 80 35.71 11.02 2.60
N ASP A 81 35.08 11.90 1.82
CA ASP A 81 35.76 12.88 0.96
C ASP A 81 36.36 14.05 1.77
N GLY A 82 35.75 14.41 2.91
CA GLY A 82 36.25 15.41 3.85
C GLY A 82 37.46 14.97 4.69
N ASN A 83 37.84 13.68 4.65
CA ASN A 83 39.03 13.19 5.35
C ASN A 83 40.35 13.51 4.61
N ALA A 84 40.28 14.25 3.50
CA ALA A 84 41.45 14.75 2.77
C ALA A 84 41.87 16.17 3.14
N GLU A 85 40.99 17.04 3.68
CA GLU A 85 41.36 18.44 3.94
C GLU A 85 40.63 19.04 5.16
N SER A 86 41.11 18.74 6.36
CA SER A 86 40.92 19.67 7.47
C SER A 86 42.03 19.51 8.50
N GLY A 87 43.21 20.05 8.16
CA GLY A 87 44.23 20.45 9.12
C GLY A 87 43.74 21.60 9.98
N TRP A 88 42.79 21.34 10.88
CA TRP A 88 42.53 22.19 12.03
C TRP A 88 43.04 21.45 13.26
N ALA A 89 44.27 21.77 13.63
CA ALA A 89 44.84 21.35 14.90
C ALA A 89 43.88 21.75 16.04
N ASN A 90 43.52 20.77 16.86
CA ASN A 90 42.74 20.99 18.07
C ASN A 90 43.56 21.88 19.03
N PRO A 91 43.11 23.13 19.35
CA PRO A 91 43.88 24.06 20.17
C PRO A 91 43.82 23.75 21.68
N TYR A 92 43.22 22.64 22.09
CA TYR A 92 43.11 22.22 23.49
C TYR A 92 43.82 20.89 23.78
N ARG A 93 44.96 20.63 23.14
CA ARG A 93 45.82 19.49 23.50
C ARG A 93 47.12 19.93 24.12
#